data_AF-A0A1I1AYG7-F1
#
_entry.id   AF-A0A1I1AYG7-F1
#
_cell.length_a   1.000
_cell.length_b   1.000
_cell.length_c   1.000
_cell.angle_alpha   90.00
_cell.angle_beta   90.00
_cell.angle_gamma   90.00
#
_symmetry.space_group_name_H-M   'P 1'
#
loop_
_entity.id
_entity.type
_entity.pdbx_description
1 polymer ?
#
loop_
_entity_poly.entity_id
_entity_poly.type
_entity_poly.pdbx_seq_one_letter_code
_entity_poly.pdbx_strand_id
1 'polypeptide(L)'
;MKKNKYLFKIIGFITIVFFLGNTQVTQALIFKELKNSKAINFRIEERKMWSDYSRYLREYVLSVANETEDESLILEKLIQNQEKIAASFKPYYGNYNSNKLSELLKEQIYITSKILHETKNNNNKDVEQINKLKNENSEKIARFLYGINELWKIDLLEEILNKHLNLVCNQINSRINGQWERDIKAYDDDYDHIIMFSDLISDGIIKEFPNKFGKQLM
;
A
#
# COMPACT_ATOMS: atom_id res chain seq x y z
N MET A 1 -34.51 -7.85 68.72
CA MET A 1 -35.19 -7.68 67.41
C MET A 1 -34.20 -7.96 66.28
N LYS A 2 -34.44 -9.06 65.53
CA LYS A 2 -33.78 -9.38 64.26
C LYS A 2 -34.28 -8.43 63.16
N LYS A 3 -33.36 -7.82 62.40
CA LYS A 3 -33.50 -7.21 61.04
C LYS A 3 -32.15 -6.52 60.76
N ASN A 4 -31.43 -6.64 59.66
CA ASN A 4 -31.72 -7.19 58.35
C ASN A 4 -30.37 -7.44 57.63
N LYS A 5 -29.72 -8.58 57.87
CA LYS A 5 -28.40 -8.93 57.28
C LYS A 5 -28.44 -9.25 55.76
N TYR A 6 -29.62 -9.21 55.14
CA TYR A 6 -29.81 -9.53 53.72
C TYR A 6 -29.90 -8.30 52.80
N LEU A 7 -30.11 -7.09 53.34
CA LEU A 7 -30.26 -5.87 52.53
C LEU A 7 -28.94 -5.41 51.89
N PHE A 8 -27.80 -5.66 52.57
CA PHE A 8 -26.47 -5.30 52.04
C PHE A 8 -25.92 -6.27 50.99
N LYS A 9 -26.49 -7.48 50.84
CA LYS A 9 -26.05 -8.44 49.82
C LYS A 9 -26.73 -8.23 48.46
N ILE A 10 -27.89 -7.56 48.41
CA ILE A 10 -28.62 -7.32 47.15
C ILE A 10 -28.12 -6.04 46.46
N ILE A 11 -27.74 -5.01 47.22
CA ILE A 11 -27.22 -3.75 46.66
C ILE A 11 -25.83 -3.96 46.04
N GLY A 12 -24.97 -4.80 46.64
CA GLY A 12 -23.66 -5.14 46.07
C GLY A 12 -23.72 -5.97 44.78
N PHE A 13 -24.79 -6.73 44.56
CA PHE A 13 -24.94 -7.57 43.36
C PHE A 13 -25.43 -6.75 42.15
N ILE A 14 -26.28 -5.74 42.37
CA ILE A 14 -26.79 -4.86 41.29
C ILE A 14 -25.69 -3.93 40.77
N THR A 15 -24.73 -3.50 41.61
CA THR A 15 -23.58 -2.69 41.16
C THR A 15 -22.52 -3.48 40.40
N ILE A 16 -22.38 -4.79 40.64
CA ILE A 16 -21.40 -5.63 39.92
C ILE A 16 -21.94 -6.05 38.54
N VAL A 17 -23.25 -6.25 38.39
CA VAL A 17 -23.88 -6.55 37.10
C VAL A 17 -23.83 -5.35 36.14
N PHE A 18 -23.87 -4.11 36.64
CA PHE A 18 -23.70 -2.90 35.81
C PHE A 18 -22.27 -2.69 35.30
N PHE A 19 -21.26 -3.24 35.96
CA PHE A 19 -19.86 -3.14 35.50
C PHE A 19 -19.48 -4.23 34.49
N LEU A 20 -20.09 -5.42 34.58
CA LEU A 20 -19.81 -6.54 33.66
C LEU A 20 -20.65 -6.49 32.37
N GLY A 21 -21.86 -5.92 32.40
CA GLY A 21 -22.68 -5.73 31.20
C GLY A 21 -22.18 -4.60 30.28
N ASN A 22 -21.48 -3.61 30.84
CA ASN A 22 -20.93 -2.49 30.07
C ASN A 22 -19.67 -2.86 29.29
N THR A 23 -18.84 -3.82 29.73
CA THR A 23 -17.58 -4.08 29.01
C THR A 23 -17.81 -4.70 27.63
N GLN A 24 -18.77 -5.61 27.46
CA GLN A 24 -19.07 -6.17 26.13
C GLN A 24 -19.80 -5.18 25.23
N VAL A 25 -20.73 -4.37 25.76
CA VAL A 25 -21.42 -3.34 24.97
C VAL A 25 -20.47 -2.20 24.61
N THR A 26 -19.63 -1.75 25.53
CA THR A 26 -18.58 -0.74 25.29
C THR A 26 -17.49 -1.29 24.36
N GLN A 27 -17.04 -2.55 24.50
CA GLN A 27 -16.16 -3.17 23.52
C GLN A 27 -16.84 -3.29 22.16
N ALA A 28 -18.09 -3.71 22.07
CA ALA A 28 -18.82 -3.80 20.81
C ALA A 28 -19.01 -2.42 20.16
N LEU A 29 -19.26 -1.37 20.95
CA LEU A 29 -19.34 0.02 20.48
C LEU A 29 -17.97 0.54 20.04
N ILE A 30 -16.91 0.30 20.82
CA ILE A 30 -15.53 0.64 20.44
C ILE A 30 -15.11 -0.12 19.18
N PHE A 31 -15.39 -1.42 19.07
CA PHE A 31 -15.12 -2.20 17.87
C PHE A 31 -15.94 -1.71 16.67
N LYS A 32 -17.20 -1.31 16.88
CA LYS A 32 -18.04 -0.72 15.83
C LYS A 32 -17.54 0.67 15.42
N GLU A 33 -17.07 1.48 16.36
CA GLU A 33 -16.51 2.81 16.13
C GLU A 33 -15.12 2.74 15.47
N LEU A 34 -14.29 1.77 15.86
CA LEU A 34 -13.02 1.42 15.22
C LEU A 34 -13.24 0.88 13.81
N LYS A 35 -14.17 -0.05 13.59
CA LYS A 35 -14.58 -0.49 12.24
C LYS A 35 -15.11 0.65 11.37
N ASN A 36 -15.65 1.71 11.98
CA ASN A 36 -16.15 2.90 11.30
C ASN A 36 -15.13 4.05 11.28
N SER A 37 -13.90 3.84 11.73
CA SER A 37 -12.86 4.87 11.70
C SER A 37 -12.46 5.16 10.26
N LYS A 38 -12.58 6.42 9.85
CA LYS A 38 -12.16 6.88 8.51
C LYS A 38 -10.70 6.55 8.22
N ALA A 39 -9.83 6.58 9.24
CA ALA A 39 -8.43 6.23 9.12
C ALA A 39 -8.23 4.73 8.83
N ILE A 40 -8.99 3.84 9.49
CA ILE A 40 -8.91 2.40 9.25
C ILE A 40 -9.42 2.08 7.84
N ASN A 41 -10.56 2.64 7.44
CA ASN A 41 -11.10 2.44 6.10
C ASN A 41 -10.15 2.95 5.02
N PHE A 42 -9.53 4.12 5.22
CA PHE A 42 -8.54 4.65 4.28
C PHE A 42 -7.33 3.72 4.11
N ARG A 43 -6.76 3.19 5.22
CA ARG A 43 -5.67 2.21 5.15
C ARG A 43 -6.06 0.94 4.40
N ILE A 44 -7.29 0.45 4.62
CA ILE A 44 -7.79 -0.75 3.93
C ILE A 44 -7.89 -0.50 2.43
N GLU A 45 -8.43 0.64 2.01
CA GLU A 45 -8.53 1.01 0.60
C GLU A 45 -7.14 1.21 -0.03
N GLU A 46 -6.22 1.89 0.65
CA GLU A 46 -4.82 2.01 0.22
C GLU A 46 -4.18 0.64 0.02
N ARG A 47 -4.20 -0.22 1.05
CA ARG A 47 -3.63 -1.57 0.95
C ARG A 47 -4.25 -2.38 -0.18
N LYS A 48 -5.55 -2.23 -0.42
CA LYS A 48 -6.22 -2.86 -1.55
C LYS A 48 -5.66 -2.36 -2.88
N MET A 49 -5.51 -1.05 -3.08
CA MET A 49 -4.98 -0.49 -4.32
C MET A 49 -3.53 -0.91 -4.58
N TRP A 50 -2.68 -0.94 -3.55
CA TRP A 50 -1.28 -1.38 -3.65
C TRP A 50 -1.15 -2.92 -3.79
N SER A 51 -2.08 -3.69 -3.21
CA SER A 51 -2.19 -5.14 -3.49
C SER A 51 -2.59 -5.39 -4.94
N ASP A 52 -3.56 -4.63 -5.46
CA ASP A 52 -3.98 -4.69 -6.85
C ASP A 52 -2.82 -4.34 -7.79
N TYR A 53 -1.98 -3.35 -7.44
CA TYR A 53 -0.74 -3.05 -8.16
C TYR A 53 0.19 -4.28 -8.26
N SER A 54 0.55 -4.88 -7.11
CA SER A 54 1.45 -6.04 -7.09
C SER A 54 0.88 -7.22 -7.88
N ARG A 55 -0.44 -7.48 -7.76
CA ARG A 55 -1.12 -8.51 -8.55
C ARG A 55 -1.07 -8.22 -10.05
N TYR A 56 -1.44 -7.02 -10.50
CA TYR A 56 -1.42 -6.69 -11.92
C TYR A 56 -0.01 -6.67 -12.50
N LEU A 57 0.99 -6.24 -11.72
CA LEU A 57 2.39 -6.32 -12.13
C LEU A 57 2.83 -7.79 -12.31
N ARG A 58 2.46 -8.66 -11.36
CA ARG A 58 2.71 -10.10 -11.45
C ARG A 58 2.06 -10.70 -12.69
N GLU A 59 0.77 -10.44 -12.89
CA GLU A 59 0.03 -10.90 -14.08
C GLU A 59 0.72 -10.41 -15.36
N TYR A 60 1.11 -9.13 -15.45
CA TYR A 60 1.78 -8.58 -16.61
C TYR A 60 3.13 -9.26 -16.90
N VAL A 61 3.95 -9.47 -15.86
CA VAL A 61 5.22 -10.18 -15.99
C VAL A 61 5.01 -11.60 -16.51
N LEU A 62 3.98 -12.29 -16.02
CA LEU A 62 3.62 -13.63 -16.50
C LEU A 62 3.13 -13.63 -17.95
N SER A 63 2.30 -12.65 -18.34
CA SER A 63 1.78 -12.54 -19.70
C SER A 63 2.90 -12.30 -20.70
N VAL A 64 3.81 -11.36 -20.44
CA VAL A 64 4.96 -11.12 -21.32
C VAL A 64 5.89 -12.33 -21.36
N ALA A 65 6.18 -12.96 -20.21
CA ALA A 65 7.05 -14.13 -20.15
C ALA A 65 6.50 -15.31 -20.96
N ASN A 66 5.18 -15.50 -20.96
CA ASN A 66 4.51 -16.61 -21.63
C ASN A 66 3.93 -16.26 -23.01
N GLU A 67 4.03 -15.00 -23.46
CA GLU A 67 3.50 -14.53 -24.76
C GLU A 67 1.99 -14.72 -24.89
N THR A 68 1.25 -14.45 -23.82
CA THR A 68 -0.20 -14.58 -23.82
C THR A 68 -0.86 -13.37 -24.48
N GLU A 69 -2.00 -13.61 -25.14
CA GLU A 69 -2.74 -12.58 -25.89
C GLU A 69 -3.33 -11.47 -25.00
N ASP A 70 -3.38 -11.68 -23.69
CA ASP A 70 -3.93 -10.73 -22.71
C ASP A 70 -2.95 -9.65 -22.24
N GLU A 71 -1.67 -9.70 -22.67
CA GLU A 71 -0.61 -8.79 -22.24
C GLU A 71 -1.05 -7.30 -22.24
N SER A 72 -1.61 -6.85 -23.37
CA SER A 72 -2.03 -5.45 -23.54
C SER A 72 -3.17 -5.04 -22.61
N LEU A 73 -4.11 -5.95 -22.35
CA LEU A 73 -5.24 -5.72 -21.45
C LEU A 73 -4.79 -5.65 -19.99
N ILE A 74 -3.83 -6.50 -19.60
CA ILE A 74 -3.26 -6.47 -18.25
C ILE A 74 -2.42 -5.20 -18.04
N LEU A 75 -1.63 -4.78 -19.04
CA LEU A 75 -0.90 -3.51 -18.99
C LEU A 75 -1.86 -2.32 -18.80
N GLU A 76 -2.98 -2.29 -19.53
CA GLU A 76 -4.00 -1.25 -19.35
C GLU A 76 -4.54 -1.25 -17.92
N LYS A 77 -4.82 -2.42 -17.34
CA LYS A 77 -5.27 -2.53 -15.94
C LYS A 77 -4.22 -2.05 -14.94
N LEU A 78 -2.95 -2.37 -15.16
CA LEU A 78 -1.84 -1.92 -14.33
C LEU A 78 -1.70 -0.39 -14.36
N ILE A 79 -1.84 0.21 -15.55
CA ILE A 79 -1.84 1.67 -15.73
C ILE A 79 -3.06 2.32 -15.05
N GLN A 80 -4.27 1.78 -15.24
CA GLN A 80 -5.48 2.24 -14.55
C GLN A 80 -5.36 2.15 -13.03
N ASN A 81 -4.64 1.14 -12.52
CA ASN A 81 -4.37 1.03 -11.09
C ASN A 81 -3.46 2.16 -10.58
N GLN A 82 -2.45 2.60 -11.34
CA GLN A 82 -1.64 3.77 -10.97
C GLN A 82 -2.48 5.04 -10.87
N GLU A 83 -3.45 5.20 -11.77
CA GLU A 83 -4.39 6.33 -11.74
C GLU A 83 -5.29 6.28 -10.51
N LYS A 84 -5.72 5.09 -10.08
CA LYS A 84 -6.51 4.91 -8.85
C LYS A 84 -5.72 5.25 -7.59
N ILE A 85 -4.48 4.75 -7.48
CA ILE A 85 -3.57 5.11 -6.38
C ILE A 85 -3.38 6.62 -6.34
N ALA A 86 -3.04 7.24 -7.47
CA ALA A 86 -2.84 8.68 -7.51
C ALA A 86 -4.12 9.48 -7.21
N ALA A 87 -5.30 8.97 -7.59
CA ALA A 87 -6.59 9.59 -7.31
C ALA A 87 -6.94 9.61 -5.80
N SER A 88 -6.39 8.69 -5.00
CA SER A 88 -6.61 8.67 -3.54
C SER A 88 -5.97 9.87 -2.83
N PHE A 89 -4.95 10.49 -3.45
CA PHE A 89 -4.25 11.67 -2.94
C PHE A 89 -5.05 12.96 -3.17
N LYS A 90 -5.97 12.97 -4.14
CA LYS A 90 -6.72 14.16 -4.57
C LYS A 90 -7.48 14.87 -3.45
N PRO A 91 -8.17 14.19 -2.51
CA PRO A 91 -8.89 14.86 -1.41
C PRO A 91 -7.99 15.61 -0.42
N TYR A 92 -6.68 15.33 -0.43
CA TYR A 92 -5.71 15.86 0.53
C TYR A 92 -4.77 16.88 -0.12
N TYR A 93 -4.24 16.54 -1.31
CA TYR A 93 -3.21 17.34 -2.00
C TYR A 93 -3.72 18.03 -3.28
N GLY A 94 -4.98 17.84 -3.65
CA GLY A 94 -5.61 18.47 -4.82
C GLY A 94 -5.27 17.82 -6.17
N ASN A 95 -5.90 18.34 -7.23
CA ASN A 95 -5.80 17.79 -8.58
C ASN A 95 -4.38 17.80 -9.14
N TYR A 96 -3.64 18.89 -8.94
CA TYR A 96 -2.29 19.04 -9.51
C TYR A 96 -1.36 17.93 -9.01
N ASN A 97 -1.28 17.75 -7.69
CA ASN A 97 -0.41 16.74 -7.08
C ASN A 97 -0.86 15.31 -7.41
N SER A 98 -2.17 15.05 -7.39
CA SER A 98 -2.72 13.75 -7.82
C SER A 98 -2.35 13.42 -9.26
N ASN A 99 -2.51 14.36 -10.20
CA ASN A 99 -2.13 14.14 -11.60
C ASN A 99 -0.62 13.95 -11.75
N LYS A 100 0.19 14.71 -11.01
CA LYS A 100 1.65 14.58 -11.08
C LYS A 100 2.13 13.22 -10.58
N LEU A 101 1.55 12.72 -9.49
CA LEU A 101 1.84 11.38 -8.99
C LEU A 101 1.45 10.31 -10.03
N SER A 102 0.28 10.45 -10.66
CA SER A 102 -0.17 9.54 -11.72
C SER A 102 0.81 9.46 -12.89
N GLU A 103 1.35 10.60 -13.35
CA GLU A 103 2.38 10.64 -14.39
C GLU A 103 3.62 9.85 -13.99
N LEU A 104 4.16 10.11 -12.79
CA LEU A 104 5.40 9.49 -12.30
C LEU A 104 5.25 7.98 -12.14
N LEU A 105 4.12 7.53 -11.58
CA LEU A 105 3.82 6.12 -11.40
C LEU A 105 3.64 5.40 -12.75
N LYS A 106 2.96 6.02 -13.72
CA LYS A 106 2.83 5.45 -15.08
C LYS A 106 4.18 5.38 -15.80
N GLU A 107 5.03 6.40 -15.65
CA GLU A 107 6.40 6.37 -16.18
C GLU A 107 7.18 5.16 -15.61
N GLN A 108 7.06 4.87 -14.31
CA GLN A 108 7.67 3.68 -13.68
C GLN A 108 7.17 2.36 -14.32
N ILE A 109 5.88 2.24 -14.64
CA ILE A 109 5.32 1.07 -15.32
C ILE A 109 5.92 0.91 -16.72
N TYR A 110 6.02 1.99 -17.50
CA TYR A 110 6.61 1.93 -18.84
C TYR A 110 8.11 1.57 -18.80
N ILE A 111 8.87 2.09 -17.84
CA ILE A 111 10.26 1.70 -17.62
C ILE A 111 10.35 0.21 -17.27
N THR A 112 9.46 -0.28 -16.40
CA THR A 112 9.40 -1.70 -16.02
C THR A 112 9.05 -2.61 -17.20
N SER A 113 8.11 -2.18 -18.06
CA SER A 113 7.78 -2.85 -19.32
C SER A 113 9.01 -2.92 -20.23
N LYS A 114 9.77 -1.82 -20.40
CA LYS A 114 11.03 -1.83 -21.16
C LYS A 114 12.01 -2.85 -20.57
N ILE A 115 12.24 -2.85 -19.25
CA ILE A 115 13.12 -3.82 -18.58
C ILE A 115 12.71 -5.25 -18.92
N LEU A 116 11.41 -5.55 -18.80
CA LEU A 116 10.85 -6.87 -19.00
C LEU A 116 11.06 -7.38 -20.44
N HIS A 117 10.74 -6.57 -21.46
CA HIS A 117 10.92 -6.96 -22.86
C HIS A 117 12.40 -7.07 -23.27
N GLU A 118 13.27 -6.17 -22.78
CA GLU A 118 14.71 -6.23 -23.06
C GLU A 118 15.36 -7.46 -22.42
N THR A 119 14.96 -7.79 -21.18
CA THR A 119 15.39 -9.01 -20.48
C THR A 119 14.94 -10.27 -21.24
N LYS A 120 13.67 -10.30 -21.67
CA LYS A 120 13.12 -11.43 -22.43
C LYS A 120 13.85 -11.67 -23.76
N ASN A 121 14.18 -10.60 -24.48
CA ASN A 121 14.84 -10.68 -25.78
C ASN A 121 16.37 -10.90 -25.69
N ASN A 122 16.93 -11.10 -24.49
CA ASN A 122 18.38 -11.15 -24.23
C ASN A 122 19.13 -9.94 -24.82
N ASN A 123 18.47 -8.78 -24.87
CA ASN A 123 19.02 -7.59 -25.50
C ASN A 123 19.79 -6.76 -24.46
N ASN A 124 21.11 -6.94 -24.45
CA ASN A 124 22.00 -6.22 -23.52
C ASN A 124 22.36 -4.80 -23.99
N LYS A 125 21.78 -4.30 -25.08
CA LYS A 125 22.24 -3.06 -25.72
C LYS A 125 21.93 -1.78 -24.92
N ASP A 126 21.00 -1.84 -23.97
CA ASP A 126 20.44 -0.65 -23.30
C ASP A 126 20.48 -0.71 -21.76
N VAL A 127 21.17 -1.69 -21.14
CA VAL A 127 21.11 -1.93 -19.68
C VAL A 127 21.50 -0.68 -18.87
N GLU A 128 22.54 0.04 -19.28
CA GLU A 128 22.97 1.27 -18.60
C GLU A 128 21.91 2.38 -18.69
N GLN A 129 21.35 2.60 -19.88
CA GLN A 129 20.31 3.60 -20.09
C GLN A 129 19.04 3.29 -19.30
N ILE A 130 18.64 2.02 -19.26
CA ILE A 130 17.46 1.57 -18.52
C ILE A 130 17.67 1.73 -17.02
N ASN A 131 18.85 1.37 -16.50
CA ASN A 131 19.19 1.58 -15.10
C ASN A 131 19.17 3.07 -14.73
N LYS A 132 19.69 3.93 -15.61
CA LYS A 132 19.62 5.38 -15.43
C LYS A 132 18.17 5.87 -15.36
N LEU A 133 17.33 5.52 -16.34
CA LEU A 133 15.92 5.92 -16.35
C LEU A 133 15.16 5.45 -15.11
N LYS A 134 15.40 4.20 -14.70
CA LYS A 134 14.81 3.59 -13.50
C LYS A 134 15.17 4.38 -12.24
N ASN A 135 16.46 4.68 -12.06
CA ASN A 135 16.93 5.43 -10.88
C ASN A 135 16.38 6.87 -10.90
N GLU A 136 16.40 7.55 -12.06
CA GLU A 136 15.86 8.89 -12.20
C GLU A 136 14.36 8.97 -11.87
N ASN A 137 13.55 7.99 -12.31
CA ASN A 137 12.13 7.98 -11.97
C ASN A 137 11.90 7.69 -10.48
N SER A 138 12.65 6.77 -9.87
CA SER A 138 12.64 6.52 -8.42
C SER A 138 12.91 7.79 -7.61
N GLU A 139 13.97 8.53 -7.96
CA GLU A 139 14.33 9.79 -7.31
C GLU A 139 13.25 10.86 -7.50
N LYS A 140 12.65 10.96 -8.70
CA LYS A 140 11.54 11.90 -8.95
C LYS A 140 10.32 11.58 -8.07
N ILE A 141 9.97 10.29 -7.92
CA ILE A 141 8.86 9.87 -7.04
C ILE A 141 9.18 10.22 -5.58
N ALA A 142 10.39 9.88 -5.11
CA ALA A 142 10.83 10.17 -3.75
C ALA A 142 10.76 11.67 -3.43
N ARG A 143 11.34 12.50 -4.30
CA ARG A 143 11.34 13.97 -4.15
C ARG A 143 9.94 14.55 -4.22
N PHE A 144 9.09 14.05 -5.12
CA PHE A 144 7.72 14.51 -5.23
C PHE A 144 6.91 14.20 -3.96
N LEU A 145 6.97 12.96 -3.46
CA LEU A 145 6.27 12.56 -2.24
C LEU A 145 6.77 13.37 -1.04
N TYR A 146 8.08 13.50 -0.84
CA TYR A 146 8.65 14.34 0.21
C TYR A 146 8.19 15.80 0.10
N GLY A 147 8.14 16.35 -1.11
CA GLY A 147 7.75 17.73 -1.36
C GLY A 147 6.29 18.04 -1.06
N ILE A 148 5.40 17.05 -1.10
CA ILE A 148 3.98 17.23 -0.71
C ILE A 148 3.73 16.86 0.75
N ASN A 149 4.59 16.06 1.39
CA ASN A 149 4.49 15.67 2.79
C ASN A 149 5.86 15.28 3.38
N GLU A 150 6.44 16.16 4.19
CA GLU A 150 7.77 15.99 4.80
C GLU A 150 7.84 14.91 5.91
N LEU A 151 6.70 14.31 6.28
CA LEU A 151 6.68 13.16 7.20
C LEU A 151 7.29 11.92 6.53
N TRP A 152 7.20 11.82 5.20
CA TRP A 152 7.90 10.81 4.42
C TRP A 152 9.32 11.26 4.14
N LYS A 153 10.24 10.98 5.07
CA LYS A 153 11.64 11.41 4.94
C LYS A 153 12.25 10.92 3.62
N ILE A 154 12.95 11.82 2.93
CA ILE A 154 13.51 11.55 1.59
C ILE A 154 14.43 10.32 1.59
N ASP A 155 15.32 10.19 2.58
CA ASP A 155 16.24 9.05 2.68
C ASP A 155 15.47 7.72 2.82
N LEU A 156 14.38 7.72 3.59
CA LEU A 156 13.51 6.55 3.75
C LEU A 156 12.75 6.21 2.46
N LEU A 157 12.23 7.23 1.76
CA LEU A 157 11.56 7.03 0.47
C LEU A 157 12.52 6.46 -0.58
N GLU A 158 13.74 7.00 -0.67
CA GLU A 158 14.76 6.50 -1.59
C GLU A 158 15.14 5.05 -1.26
N GLU A 159 15.34 4.71 0.02
CA GLU A 159 15.60 3.32 0.44
C GLU A 159 14.48 2.38 0.03
N ILE A 160 13.23 2.73 0.34
CA ILE A 160 12.06 1.88 0.08
C ILE A 160 11.83 1.71 -1.43
N LEU A 161 11.92 2.78 -2.21
CA LEU A 161 11.73 2.71 -3.67
C LEU A 161 12.85 1.91 -4.34
N ASN A 162 14.11 2.09 -3.91
CA ASN A 162 15.22 1.30 -4.43
C ASN A 162 15.07 -0.19 -4.08
N LYS A 163 14.65 -0.53 -2.86
CA LYS A 163 14.37 -1.92 -2.48
C LYS A 163 13.24 -2.51 -3.31
N HIS A 164 12.15 -1.77 -3.51
CA HIS A 164 11.02 -2.17 -4.35
C HIS A 164 11.48 -2.51 -5.77
N LEU A 165 12.23 -1.59 -6.39
CA LEU A 165 12.75 -1.78 -7.74
C LEU A 165 13.66 -3.01 -7.86
N ASN A 166 14.47 -3.28 -6.85
CA ASN A 166 15.32 -4.47 -6.85
C ASN A 166 14.50 -5.76 -6.78
N LEU A 167 13.43 -5.80 -5.98
CA LEU A 167 12.53 -6.96 -5.88
C LEU A 167 11.79 -7.21 -7.21
N VAL A 168 11.25 -6.16 -7.84
CA VAL A 168 10.63 -6.24 -9.16
C VAL A 168 11.62 -6.74 -10.22
N CYS A 169 12.85 -6.20 -10.27
CA CYS A 169 13.87 -6.67 -11.20
C CYS A 169 14.25 -8.15 -10.94
N ASN A 170 14.33 -8.57 -9.68
CA ASN A 170 14.61 -9.96 -9.34
C ASN A 170 13.50 -10.90 -9.78
N GLN A 171 12.23 -10.48 -9.63
CA GLN A 171 11.08 -11.22 -10.13
C GLN A 171 11.16 -11.38 -11.65
N ILE A 172 11.35 -10.28 -12.39
CA ILE A 172 11.46 -10.28 -13.86
C ILE A 172 12.58 -11.22 -14.31
N ASN A 173 13.80 -11.03 -13.78
CA ASN A 173 14.96 -11.83 -14.16
C ASN A 173 14.75 -13.31 -13.83
N SER A 174 14.24 -13.63 -12.64
CA SER A 174 14.02 -15.01 -12.22
C SER A 174 12.96 -15.69 -13.08
N ARG A 175 11.85 -14.99 -13.37
CA ARG A 175 10.75 -15.50 -14.21
C ARG A 175 11.22 -15.80 -15.63
N ILE A 176 11.91 -14.86 -16.27
CA ILE A 176 12.41 -15.02 -17.64
C ILE A 176 13.45 -16.15 -17.74
N ASN A 177 14.29 -16.33 -16.72
CA ASN A 177 15.33 -17.36 -16.71
C ASN A 177 14.85 -18.73 -16.17
N GLY A 178 13.54 -18.93 -15.98
CA GLY A 178 12.98 -20.21 -15.50
C GLY A 178 13.35 -20.57 -14.05
N GLN A 179 13.70 -19.58 -13.23
CA GLN A 179 14.14 -19.77 -11.84
C GLN A 179 12.92 -19.70 -10.91
N TRP A 180 12.04 -20.70 -10.99
CA TRP A 180 10.70 -20.65 -10.41
C TRP A 180 10.65 -20.37 -8.91
N GLU A 181 11.50 -21.03 -8.11
CA GLU A 181 11.57 -20.80 -6.67
C GLU A 181 12.01 -19.37 -6.33
N ARG A 182 13.02 -18.85 -7.04
CA ARG A 182 13.51 -17.47 -6.85
C ARG A 182 12.47 -16.45 -7.26
N ASP A 183 11.76 -16.72 -8.35
CA ASP A 183 10.68 -15.87 -8.83
C ASP A 183 9.51 -15.79 -7.84
N ILE A 184 9.03 -16.93 -7.33
CA ILE A 184 7.96 -16.96 -6.33
C ILE A 184 8.40 -16.20 -5.07
N LYS A 185 9.61 -16.46 -4.58
CA LYS A 185 10.16 -15.76 -3.42
C LYS A 185 10.26 -14.24 -3.66
N ALA A 186 10.75 -13.82 -4.83
CA ALA A 186 10.87 -12.40 -5.15
C ALA A 186 9.51 -11.71 -5.17
N TYR A 187 8.47 -12.37 -5.69
CA TYR A 187 7.10 -11.86 -5.65
C TYR A 187 6.56 -11.75 -4.21
N ASP A 188 6.76 -12.77 -3.37
CA ASP A 188 6.29 -12.73 -1.98
C ASP A 188 6.97 -11.59 -1.19
N ASP A 189 8.30 -11.45 -1.35
CA ASP A 189 9.07 -10.37 -0.73
C ASP A 189 8.63 -8.98 -1.25
N ASP A 190 8.33 -8.85 -2.55
CA ASP A 190 7.81 -7.61 -3.17
C ASP A 190 6.41 -7.26 -2.64
N TYR A 191 5.54 -8.25 -2.50
CA TYR A 191 4.20 -8.08 -1.98
C TYR A 191 4.23 -7.55 -0.54
N ASP A 192 5.01 -8.16 0.35
CA ASP A 192 5.15 -7.68 1.73
C ASP A 192 5.72 -6.26 1.77
N HIS A 193 6.70 -5.98 0.90
CA HIS A 193 7.33 -4.66 0.81
C HIS A 193 6.35 -3.58 0.34
N ILE A 194 5.49 -3.85 -0.65
CA ILE A 194 4.53 -2.87 -1.13
C ILE A 194 3.40 -2.61 -0.12
N ILE A 195 3.01 -3.61 0.68
CA ILE A 195 2.04 -3.40 1.77
C ILE A 195 2.63 -2.50 2.84
N MET A 196 3.90 -2.68 3.20
CA MET A 196 4.60 -1.76 4.10
C MET A 196 4.67 -0.34 3.51
N PHE A 197 4.96 -0.20 2.22
CA PHE A 197 4.95 1.10 1.56
C PHE A 197 3.57 1.76 1.58
N SER A 198 2.51 0.98 1.32
CA SER A 198 1.13 1.45 1.44
C SER A 198 0.80 1.98 2.83
N ASP A 199 1.29 1.32 3.88
CA ASP A 199 1.11 1.77 5.26
C ASP A 199 1.86 3.06 5.57
N LEU A 200 3.10 3.20 5.07
CA LEU A 200 3.88 4.43 5.17
C LEU A 200 3.15 5.62 4.53
N ILE A 201 2.63 5.44 3.32
CA ILE A 201 1.85 6.44 2.61
C ILE A 201 0.58 6.79 3.40
N SER A 202 -0.17 5.77 3.83
CA SER A 202 -1.39 5.98 4.60
C SER A 202 -1.12 6.74 5.91
N ASP A 203 -0.05 6.38 6.62
CA ASP A 203 0.40 7.03 7.86
C ASP A 203 0.68 8.51 7.66
N GLY A 204 1.42 8.87 6.61
CA GLY A 204 1.77 10.27 6.33
C GLY A 204 0.53 11.12 6.07
N ILE A 205 -0.39 10.63 5.23
CA ILE A 205 -1.64 11.34 4.92
C ILE A 205 -2.50 11.50 6.18
N ILE A 206 -2.65 10.44 6.97
CA ILE A 206 -3.46 10.48 8.20
C ILE A 206 -2.87 11.48 9.22
N LYS A 207 -1.55 11.48 9.39
CA LYS A 207 -0.85 12.37 10.33
C LYS A 207 -0.88 13.83 9.88
N GLU A 208 -0.79 14.11 8.59
CA GLU A 208 -0.85 15.47 8.05
C GLU A 208 -2.28 16.04 8.08
N PHE A 209 -3.30 15.21 7.84
CA PHE A 209 -4.70 15.64 7.75
C PHE A 209 -5.61 15.05 8.84
N PRO A 210 -5.30 15.17 10.14
CA PRO A 210 -6.04 14.50 11.22
C PRO A 210 -7.53 14.89 11.22
N ASN A 211 -7.85 16.14 10.87
CA ASN A 211 -9.24 16.63 10.79
C ASN A 211 -10.09 15.93 9.72
N LYS A 212 -9.48 15.37 8.67
CA LYS A 212 -10.20 14.59 7.63
C LYS A 212 -10.59 13.19 8.12
N PHE A 213 -9.81 12.66 9.08
CA PHE A 213 -9.98 11.30 9.60
C PHE A 213 -10.69 11.23 10.96
N GLY A 214 -10.91 12.38 11.62
CA GLY A 214 -11.56 12.46 12.92
C GLY A 214 -10.57 12.40 14.09
N LYS A 215 -11.05 12.63 15.32
CA LYS A 215 -10.20 12.49 16.52
C LYS A 215 -9.68 11.06 16.59
N GLN A 216 -8.37 10.89 16.45
CA GLN A 216 -7.73 9.65 16.90
C GLN A 216 -7.99 9.55 18.40
N LEU A 217 -8.63 8.46 18.82
CA LEU A 217 -8.66 8.10 20.23
C LEU A 217 -7.19 7.88 20.62
N MET A 218 -6.67 8.82 21.42
CA MET A 218 -5.38 8.70 22.09
C MET A 218 -5.38 7.51 23.05
#